data_AF-A0A0F9CR33-F1
#
_entry.id   AF-A0A0F9CR33-F1
#
_cell.length_a   1.000
_cell.length_b   1.000
_cell.length_c   1.000
_cell.angle_alpha   90.00
_cell.angle_beta   90.00
_cell.angle_gamma   90.00
#
_symmetry.space_group_name_H-M   'P 1'
#
loop_
_entity.id
_entity.type
_entity.pdbx_description
1 polymer ?
#
loop_
_entity_poly.entity_id
_entity_poly.type
_entity_poly.pdbx_seq_one_letter_code
_entity_poly.pdbx_strand_id
1 'polypeptide(L)'
;MVQSSGRDAGADYKEAFRCRLFGLVSGWERVYCKRVSHTEIAEFIANRLGEKAVHPTQVGRWINGETLPEAYRVQALASYFGATGAFLGHGEGDGPEFKQKRAAGDISA
;
A
#
# COMPACT_ATOMS: atom_id res chain seq x y z
N MET A 1 -15.67 -10.27 -36.75
CA MET A 1 -16.30 -9.22 -35.94
C MET A 1 -15.75 -9.35 -34.52
N VAL A 2 -14.80 -8.50 -34.12
CA VAL A 2 -14.22 -8.52 -32.77
C VAL A 2 -15.13 -7.69 -31.87
N GLN A 3 -15.89 -8.36 -31.01
CA GLN A 3 -16.59 -7.74 -29.90
C GLN A 3 -16.02 -8.36 -28.63
N SER A 4 -14.98 -7.74 -28.12
CA SER A 4 -14.45 -7.99 -26.78
C SER A 4 -13.84 -6.67 -26.33
N SER A 5 -13.93 -6.38 -25.04
CA SER A 5 -13.34 -5.22 -24.33
C SER A 5 -14.33 -4.11 -24.03
N GLY A 6 -14.98 -4.26 -22.88
CA GLY A 6 -15.74 -3.18 -22.25
C GLY A 6 -16.05 -3.46 -20.77
N ARG A 7 -15.93 -4.72 -20.32
CA ARG A 7 -16.16 -5.11 -18.91
C ARG A 7 -14.91 -5.50 -18.13
N ASP A 8 -13.73 -5.52 -18.75
CA ASP A 8 -12.49 -6.05 -18.12
C ASP A 8 -11.57 -5.00 -17.50
N ALA A 9 -11.67 -3.73 -17.92
CA ALA A 9 -10.72 -2.69 -17.47
C ALA A 9 -10.74 -2.45 -15.95
N GLY A 10 -11.90 -2.63 -15.30
CA GLY A 10 -12.02 -2.48 -13.85
C GLY A 10 -11.47 -3.67 -13.06
N ALA A 11 -11.50 -4.87 -13.63
CA ALA A 11 -10.91 -6.07 -13.00
C ALA A 11 -9.38 -6.05 -13.11
N ASP A 12 -8.87 -5.65 -14.28
CA ASP A 12 -7.44 -5.49 -14.54
C ASP A 12 -6.79 -4.43 -13.62
N TYR A 13 -7.45 -3.28 -13.47
CA TYR A 13 -7.01 -2.24 -12.52
C TYR A 13 -6.95 -2.74 -11.08
N LYS A 14 -7.97 -3.50 -10.65
CA LYS A 14 -8.05 -4.03 -9.28
C LYS A 14 -6.94 -5.05 -9.00
N GLU A 15 -6.68 -5.95 -9.94
CA GLU A 15 -5.59 -6.93 -9.85
C GLU A 15 -4.22 -6.24 -9.88
N ALA A 16 -4.02 -5.27 -10.79
CA ALA A 16 -2.78 -4.50 -10.86
C ALA A 16 -2.50 -3.74 -9.54
N PHE A 17 -3.52 -3.09 -8.97
CA PHE A 17 -3.43 -2.43 -7.67
C PHE A 17 -3.04 -3.43 -6.56
N ARG A 18 -3.71 -4.58 -6.51
CA ARG A 18 -3.45 -5.63 -5.52
C ARG A 18 -2.02 -6.15 -5.63
N CYS A 19 -1.55 -6.49 -6.84
CA CYS A 19 -0.19 -6.96 -7.07
C CYS A 19 0.86 -5.94 -6.59
N ARG A 20 0.65 -4.65 -6.86
CA ARG A 20 1.55 -3.59 -6.40
C ARG A 20 1.51 -3.44 -4.89
N LEU A 21 0.32 -3.39 -4.29
CA LEU A 21 0.16 -3.29 -2.84
C LEU A 21 0.81 -4.49 -2.13
N PHE A 22 0.59 -5.70 -2.65
CA PHE A 22 1.22 -6.90 -2.12
C PHE A 22 2.76 -6.86 -2.27
N GLY A 23 3.26 -6.31 -3.37
CA GLY A 23 4.70 -6.06 -3.56
C GLY A 23 5.26 -5.08 -2.53
N LEU A 24 4.53 -3.99 -2.23
CA LEU A 24 4.91 -3.02 -1.18
C LEU A 24 4.94 -3.67 0.20
N VAL A 25 3.90 -4.42 0.56
CA VAL A 25 3.81 -5.17 1.81
C VAL A 25 4.98 -6.15 1.92
N SER A 26 5.16 -7.01 0.91
CA SER A 26 6.24 -8.02 0.89
C SER A 26 7.63 -7.40 0.97
N GLY A 27 7.86 -6.28 0.27
CA GLY A 27 9.13 -5.56 0.30
C GLY A 27 9.42 -4.99 1.69
N TRP A 28 8.40 -4.38 2.31
CA TRP A 28 8.50 -3.87 3.67
C TRP A 28 8.76 -5.00 4.68
N GLU A 29 8.01 -6.10 4.60
CA GLU A 29 8.18 -7.25 5.52
C GLU A 29 9.57 -7.85 5.43
N ARG A 30 10.14 -7.92 4.21
CA ARG A 30 11.52 -8.37 3.98
C ARG A 30 12.55 -7.41 4.56
N VAL A 31 12.37 -6.10 4.37
CA VAL A 31 13.36 -5.10 4.81
C VAL A 31 13.40 -4.96 6.33
N TYR A 32 12.23 -5.06 6.98
CA TYR A 32 12.10 -4.88 8.42
C TYR A 32 12.04 -6.20 9.21
N CYS A 33 12.09 -7.36 8.53
CA CYS A 33 11.96 -8.69 9.13
C CYS A 33 10.76 -8.83 10.09
N LYS A 34 9.66 -8.14 9.79
CA LYS A 34 8.42 -8.14 10.59
C LYS A 34 7.20 -8.18 9.69
N ARG A 35 6.10 -8.77 10.17
CA ARG A 35 4.84 -8.74 9.43
C ARG A 35 4.21 -7.36 9.48
N VAL A 36 3.56 -6.97 8.39
CA VAL A 36 2.78 -5.74 8.34
C VAL A 36 1.56 -5.89 9.26
N SER A 37 1.38 -4.95 10.18
CA SER A 37 0.20 -4.89 11.03
C SER A 37 -0.90 -4.06 10.36
N HIS A 38 -2.05 -4.68 10.11
CA HIS A 38 -3.22 -3.96 9.58
C HIS A 38 -3.68 -2.84 10.53
N THR A 39 -3.50 -3.04 11.83
CA THR A 39 -3.79 -2.03 12.86
C THR A 39 -2.85 -0.84 12.74
N GLU A 40 -1.54 -1.06 12.59
CA GLU A 40 -0.57 0.04 12.42
C GLU A 40 -0.86 0.87 11.16
N ILE A 41 -1.24 0.22 10.05
CA ILE A 41 -1.63 0.92 8.82
C ILE A 41 -2.91 1.74 9.05
N ALA A 42 -3.91 1.14 9.67
CA ALA A 42 -5.18 1.81 9.96
C ALA A 42 -4.95 3.05 10.84
N GLU A 43 -4.15 2.93 11.91
CA GLU A 43 -3.77 4.03 12.78
C GLU A 43 -2.96 5.11 12.05
N PHE A 44 -2.03 4.73 11.18
CA PHE A 44 -1.25 5.69 10.39
C PHE A 44 -2.14 6.49 9.44
N ILE A 45 -3.04 5.82 8.72
CA ILE A 45 -3.97 6.48 7.80
C ILE A 45 -4.95 7.37 8.57
N ALA A 46 -5.48 6.87 9.69
CA ALA A 46 -6.35 7.64 10.58
C ALA A 46 -5.67 8.92 11.08
N ASN A 47 -4.43 8.81 11.55
CA ASN A 47 -3.64 9.95 12.04
C ASN A 47 -3.32 10.94 10.92
N ARG A 48 -3.01 10.45 9.71
CA ARG A 48 -2.63 11.29 8.57
C ARG A 48 -3.81 12.03 7.95
N LEU A 49 -4.96 11.37 7.85
CA LEU A 49 -6.17 11.95 7.25
C LEU A 49 -7.06 12.67 8.28
N GLY A 50 -6.74 12.56 9.57
CA GLY A 50 -7.61 13.04 10.65
C GLY A 50 -8.93 12.27 10.74
N GLU A 51 -9.03 11.11 10.07
CA GLU A 51 -10.22 10.27 10.08
C GLU A 51 -10.17 9.28 11.25
N LYS A 52 -11.15 9.34 12.15
CA LYS A 52 -11.28 8.38 13.27
C LYS A 52 -11.66 6.94 12.85
N ALA A 53 -11.90 6.66 11.57
CA ALA A 53 -12.75 5.54 11.16
C ALA A 53 -12.15 4.52 10.19
N VAL A 54 -10.84 4.54 9.90
CA VAL A 54 -10.25 3.45 9.10
C VAL A 54 -10.10 2.22 10.00
N HIS A 55 -10.92 1.20 9.74
CA HIS A 55 -10.89 -0.04 10.51
C HIS A 55 -9.78 -0.98 9.98
N PRO A 56 -9.03 -1.71 10.82
CA PRO A 56 -8.01 -2.66 10.36
C PRO A 56 -8.57 -3.73 9.40
N THR A 57 -9.85 -4.07 9.52
CA THR A 57 -10.54 -4.98 8.59
C THR A 57 -10.66 -4.39 7.17
N GLN A 58 -10.83 -3.07 7.03
CA GLN A 58 -10.83 -2.43 5.71
C GLN A 58 -9.45 -2.50 5.07
N VAL A 59 -8.39 -2.31 5.86
CA VAL A 59 -7.01 -2.46 5.38
C VAL A 59 -6.76 -3.87 4.85
N GLY A 60 -7.20 -4.90 5.57
CA GLY A 60 -7.09 -6.29 5.10
C GLY A 60 -7.81 -6.52 3.77
N ARG A 61 -9.01 -5.96 3.60
CA ARG A 61 -9.76 -6.04 2.34
C ARG A 61 -9.05 -5.35 1.17
N TRP A 62 -8.31 -4.26 1.41
CA TRP A 62 -7.51 -3.61 0.39
C TRP A 62 -6.33 -4.47 -0.05
N ILE A 63 -5.62 -5.06 0.92
CA ILE A 63 -4.45 -5.93 0.66
C ILE A 63 -4.87 -7.20 -0.08
N ASN A 64 -6.03 -7.78 0.26
CA ASN A 64 -6.59 -8.92 -0.44
C ASN A 64 -7.14 -8.58 -1.83
N GLY A 65 -7.26 -7.29 -2.17
CA GLY A 65 -7.93 -6.83 -3.38
C GLY A 65 -9.42 -7.17 -3.38
N GLU A 66 -10.06 -7.29 -2.22
CA GLU A 66 -11.52 -7.44 -2.10
C GLU A 66 -12.21 -6.11 -2.41
N THR A 67 -11.66 -5.00 -1.92
CA THR A 67 -12.17 -3.64 -2.15
C THR A 67 -11.04 -2.69 -2.54
N LEU A 68 -11.33 -1.64 -3.30
CA LEU A 68 -10.37 -0.58 -3.60
C LEU A 68 -10.53 0.58 -2.61
N PRO A 69 -9.44 1.14 -2.07
CA PRO A 69 -9.50 2.36 -1.29
C PRO A 69 -9.79 3.58 -2.18
N GLU A 70 -10.34 4.64 -1.59
CA GLU A 70 -10.48 5.93 -2.26
C GLU A 70 -9.11 6.57 -2.52
N ALA A 71 -9.01 7.44 -3.53
CA ALA A 71 -7.75 8.02 -4.00
C ALA A 71 -6.90 8.67 -2.89
N TYR A 72 -7.53 9.39 -1.95
CA TYR A 72 -6.83 10.01 -0.82
C TYR A 72 -6.30 8.97 0.19
N ARG A 73 -6.99 7.83 0.36
CA ARG A 73 -6.51 6.70 1.17
C ARG A 73 -5.40 5.93 0.46
N VAL A 74 -5.45 5.81 -0.87
CA VAL A 74 -4.36 5.25 -1.69
C VAL A 74 -3.08 6.06 -1.48
N GLN A 75 -3.16 7.38 -1.46
CA GLN A 75 -2.01 8.25 -1.22
C GLN A 75 -1.42 8.06 0.18
N ALA A 76 -2.27 7.97 1.22
CA ALA A 76 -1.84 7.72 2.59
C ALA A 76 -1.21 6.32 2.75
N LEU A 77 -1.82 5.31 2.15
CA LEU A 77 -1.35 3.92 2.16
C LEU A 77 0.01 3.80 1.43
N ALA A 78 0.14 4.38 0.24
CA ALA A 78 1.41 4.39 -0.48
C ALA A 78 2.51 5.09 0.34
N SER A 79 2.17 6.21 0.97
CA SER A 79 3.12 6.96 1.80
C SER A 79 3.61 6.17 3.02
N TYR A 80 2.79 5.27 3.58
CA TYR A 80 3.23 4.37 4.66
C TYR A 80 4.37 3.45 4.22
N PHE A 81 4.30 2.96 2.98
CA PHE A 81 5.33 2.11 2.38
C PHE A 81 6.47 2.89 1.71
N GLY A 82 6.49 4.23 1.83
CA GLY A 82 7.48 5.08 1.20
C GLY A 82 7.34 5.15 -0.33
N ALA A 83 6.15 4.91 -0.87
CA ALA A 83 5.84 5.02 -2.30
C ALA A 83 4.85 6.16 -2.56
N THR A 84 4.69 6.55 -3.82
CA THR A 84 3.71 7.55 -4.23
C THR A 84 2.33 6.94 -4.48
N GLY A 85 1.26 7.73 -4.29
CA GLY A 85 -0.11 7.31 -4.61
C GLY A 85 -0.28 6.98 -6.11
N ALA A 86 0.46 7.66 -6.98
CA ALA A 86 0.52 7.38 -8.41
C ALA A 86 1.14 6.00 -8.70
N PHE A 87 2.19 5.60 -7.95
CA PHE A 87 2.82 4.30 -8.13
C PHE A 87 1.84 3.19 -7.76
N LEU A 88 1.15 3.34 -6.64
CA LEU A 88 0.20 2.34 -6.18
C LEU A 88 -1.06 2.28 -7.07
N GLY A 89 -1.64 3.44 -7.43
CA GLY A 89 -2.85 3.52 -8.25
C GLY A 89 -2.63 3.21 -9.73
N HIS A 90 -1.63 3.83 -10.34
CA HIS A 90 -1.44 3.78 -11.81
C HIS A 90 -0.18 3.03 -12.23
N GLY A 91 0.77 2.80 -11.32
CA GLY A 91 2.05 2.16 -11.65
C GLY A 91 3.09 3.18 -12.14
N GLU A 92 2.85 4.46 -11.85
CA GLU A 92 3.64 5.58 -12.34
C GLU A 92 4.28 6.35 -11.17
N GLY A 93 5.48 6.89 -11.35
CA GLY A 93 6.16 7.67 -10.31
C GLY A 93 7.05 6.84 -9.38
N ASP A 94 7.48 7.45 -8.26
CA ASP A 94 8.47 6.87 -7.36
C ASP A 94 7.92 5.65 -6.60
N GLY A 95 8.69 4.56 -6.68
CA GLY A 95 8.45 3.29 -6.00
C GLY A 95 8.80 3.36 -4.51
N PRO A 96 8.71 2.23 -3.78
CA PRO A 96 8.95 2.25 -2.34
C PRO A 96 10.41 2.55 -1.98
N GLU A 97 10.62 3.64 -1.24
CA GLU A 97 11.88 3.90 -0.54
C GLU A 97 11.87 3.19 0.83
N PHE A 98 12.16 1.89 0.84
CA PHE A 98 12.38 1.16 2.09
C PHE A 98 13.74 1.53 2.70
N LYS A 99 13.82 2.68 3.37
CA LYS A 99 15.01 3.05 4.13
C LYS A 99 15.01 2.23 5.41
N GLN A 100 15.71 1.10 5.41
CA GLN A 100 16.08 0.43 6.64
C GLN A 100 16.82 1.49 7.45
N LYS A 101 16.20 2.01 8.52
CA LYS A 101 16.97 2.68 9.56
C LYS A 101 17.91 1.61 10.07
N ARG A 102 19.13 1.52 9.51
CA ARG A 102 20.26 0.96 10.24
C ARG A 102 20.17 1.63 11.60
N ALA A 103 19.90 0.82 12.63
CA ALA A 103 19.98 1.31 13.99
C ALA A 103 21.34 1.99 14.09
N ALA A 104 21.34 3.31 14.29
CA ALA A 104 22.52 4.05 14.69
C ALA A 104 22.78 3.68 16.15
N GLY A 105 23.20 2.42 16.37
CA GLY A 105 23.37 1.78 17.66
C GLY A 105 24.70 1.05 17.82
N ASP A 106 25.59 1.10 16.83
CA ASP A 106 26.90 0.43 16.89
C ASP A 106 28.01 1.29 16.26
N ILE A 107 28.34 2.41 16.91
CA ILE A 107 29.73 2.92 16.95
C ILE A 107 29.94 3.54 18.34
N SER A 108 30.00 2.68 19.36
CA SER A 108 30.71 2.97 20.60
C SER A 108 31.68 1.82 20.84
N ALA A 109 32.93 2.02 20.43
CA ALA A 109 34.12 1.38 20.97
C ALA A 109 35.33 2.24 20.60
#